data_AF-A0A7X7JPL0-F1
#
_entry.id   AF-A0A7X7JPL0-F1
#
_cell.length_a   1.000
_cell.length_b   1.000
_cell.length_c   1.000
_cell.angle_alpha   90.00
_cell.angle_beta   90.00
_cell.angle_gamma   90.00
#
_symmetry.space_group_name_H-M   'P 1'
#
loop_
_entity.id
_entity.type
_entity.pdbx_description
1 polymer ?
#
loop_
_entity_poly.entity_id
_entity_poly.type
_entity_poly.pdbx_seq_one_letter_code
_entity_poly.pdbx_strand_id
1 'polypeptide(L)'
;DQPGSLLRDYQTALAPGAKHANLVTRYYLSDAVFVAAVESPHREIVDGLAQALRDPRYPLYLGRRSCPAPANLVLGVVDLPAVEALRKEKWHASAFHRKARSKTVDLPIYRDAYPGENGVARQDVPVSFSQERREYTWRDVVLEQPGCRFENDLGTSVDPFFETVISA
;
A
#
# COMPACT_ATOMS: atom_id res chain seq x y z
N ASP A 1 3.00 1.15 6.42
CA ASP A 1 3.75 2.18 7.19
C ASP A 1 2.86 3.22 7.82
N GLN A 2 1.95 3.83 7.06
CA GLN A 2 0.95 4.78 7.56
C GLN A 2 -0.39 4.38 6.91
N PRO A 3 -1.43 4.01 7.68
CA PRO A 3 -2.67 3.48 7.11
C PRO A 3 -3.45 4.51 6.28
N GLY A 4 -3.25 5.81 6.53
CA GLY A 4 -3.97 6.90 5.89
C GLY A 4 -5.40 7.07 6.41
N SER A 5 -6.20 7.84 5.69
CA SER A 5 -7.62 8.09 5.97
C SER A 5 -8.49 7.86 4.73
N LEU A 6 -9.73 7.48 4.94
CA LEU A 6 -10.68 7.26 3.84
C LEU A 6 -11.20 8.60 3.32
N LEU A 7 -10.91 8.91 2.07
CA LEU A 7 -11.46 10.07 1.36
C LEU A 7 -12.62 9.62 0.47
N ARG A 8 -13.79 10.26 0.65
CA ARG A 8 -14.96 10.08 -0.20
C ARG A 8 -15.04 11.21 -1.21
N ASP A 9 -14.92 10.89 -2.49
CA ASP A 9 -14.94 11.83 -3.60
C ASP A 9 -16.20 11.63 -4.44
N TYR A 10 -16.97 12.71 -4.62
CA TYR A 10 -18.21 12.70 -5.39
C TYR A 10 -17.93 13.26 -6.79
N GLN A 11 -17.97 12.38 -7.79
CA GLN A 11 -17.58 12.70 -9.16
C GLN A 11 -18.80 12.78 -10.06
N THR A 12 -18.84 13.82 -10.89
CA THR A 12 -19.88 14.01 -11.90
C THR A 12 -19.26 13.97 -13.30
N ALA A 13 -19.94 13.29 -14.23
CA ALA A 13 -19.53 13.22 -15.63
C ALA A 13 -20.72 13.58 -16.53
N LEU A 14 -20.56 14.63 -17.32
CA LEU A 14 -21.56 15.05 -18.31
C LEU A 14 -20.99 14.80 -19.71
N ALA A 15 -21.59 13.85 -20.43
CA ALA A 15 -21.23 13.63 -21.82
C ALA A 15 -21.69 14.82 -22.67
N PRO A 16 -20.95 15.19 -23.75
CA PRO A 16 -21.40 16.24 -24.66
C PRO A 16 -22.82 15.98 -25.17
N GLY A 17 -23.72 16.95 -25.02
CA GLY A 17 -25.12 16.85 -25.44
C GLY A 17 -26.06 16.13 -24.46
N ALA A 18 -25.57 15.60 -23.34
CA ALA A 18 -26.42 14.98 -22.32
C ALA A 18 -27.17 16.03 -21.49
N LYS A 19 -28.43 15.74 -21.13
CA LYS A 19 -29.27 16.61 -20.25
C LYS A 19 -28.99 16.40 -18.77
N HIS A 20 -28.47 15.24 -18.40
CA HIS A 20 -28.23 14.85 -17.01
C HIS A 20 -26.81 14.30 -16.86
N ALA A 21 -26.18 14.63 -15.74
CA ALA A 21 -24.86 14.11 -15.40
C ALA A 21 -24.96 12.70 -14.80
N ASN A 22 -23.98 11.86 -15.11
CA ASN A 22 -23.74 10.61 -14.39
C ASN A 22 -22.99 10.92 -13.09
N LEU A 23 -23.42 10.30 -12.00
CA LEU A 23 -22.92 10.54 -10.66
C LEU A 23 -22.24 9.27 -10.14
N VAL A 24 -21.01 9.39 -9.66
CA VAL A 24 -20.24 8.27 -9.12
C VAL A 24 -19.53 8.71 -7.84
N THR A 25 -19.73 7.97 -6.76
CA THR A 25 -18.93 8.12 -5.55
C THR A 25 -17.73 7.19 -5.61
N ARG A 26 -16.52 7.74 -5.44
CA ARG A 26 -15.28 6.97 -5.37
C ARG A 26 -14.61 7.16 -4.02
N TYR A 27 -14.03 6.08 -3.52
CA TYR A 27 -13.27 6.10 -2.28
C TYR A 27 -11.77 5.99 -2.57
N TYR A 28 -10.98 6.75 -1.83
CA TYR A 28 -9.52 6.80 -1.90
C TYR A 28 -8.93 6.68 -0.49
N LEU A 29 -7.68 6.24 -0.40
CA LEU A 29 -6.88 6.39 0.80
C LEU A 29 -6.02 7.66 0.64
N SER A 30 -6.19 8.62 1.56
CA SER A 30 -5.38 9.83 1.66
C SER A 30 -4.29 9.66 2.71
N ASP A 31 -3.13 10.27 2.47
CA ASP A 31 -1.99 10.27 3.39
C ASP A 31 -1.56 8.85 3.83
N ALA A 32 -1.74 7.86 2.95
CA ALA A 32 -1.32 6.49 3.21
C ALA A 32 0.12 6.28 2.71
N VAL A 33 0.89 5.49 3.45
CA VAL A 33 2.26 5.08 3.09
C VAL A 33 2.38 3.58 3.22
N PHE A 34 2.82 2.94 2.14
CA PHE A 34 3.07 1.50 2.04
C PHE A 34 4.47 1.26 1.52
N VAL A 35 5.11 0.22 2.06
CA VAL A 35 6.30 -0.39 1.48
C VAL A 35 5.88 -1.77 0.96
N ALA A 36 6.27 -2.08 -0.26
CA ALA A 36 6.00 -3.36 -0.89
C ALA A 36 7.34 -3.98 -1.33
N ALA A 37 7.46 -5.29 -1.14
CA ALA A 37 8.58 -6.08 -1.65
C ALA A 37 8.04 -7.11 -2.64
N VAL A 38 8.79 -7.32 -3.73
CA VAL A 38 8.55 -8.36 -4.72
C VAL A 38 9.79 -9.23 -4.75
N GLU A 39 9.60 -10.54 -4.67
CA GLU A 39 10.67 -11.53 -4.64
C GLU A 39 10.56 -12.46 -5.85
N SER A 40 11.72 -12.90 -6.34
CA SER A 40 11.82 -13.92 -7.38
C SER A 40 13.08 -14.74 -7.16
N PRO A 41 13.08 -16.04 -7.45
CA PRO A 41 14.32 -16.84 -7.52
C PRO A 41 15.25 -16.37 -8.65
N HIS A 42 14.74 -15.57 -9.58
CA HIS A 42 15.44 -15.06 -10.76
C HIS A 42 15.73 -13.57 -10.60
N ARG A 43 17.01 -13.24 -10.38
CA ARG A 43 17.46 -11.87 -10.15
C ARG A 43 17.13 -10.93 -11.31
N GLU A 44 17.26 -11.42 -12.53
CA GLU A 44 16.96 -10.71 -13.76
C GLU A 44 15.50 -10.23 -13.85
N ILE A 45 14.56 -10.96 -13.23
CA ILE A 45 13.15 -10.54 -13.18
C ILE A 45 13.01 -9.31 -12.28
N VAL A 46 13.58 -9.35 -11.08
CA VAL A 46 13.50 -8.24 -10.11
C VAL A 46 14.21 -6.99 -10.64
N ASP A 47 15.40 -7.15 -11.21
CA ASP A 47 16.14 -6.03 -11.80
C ASP A 47 15.40 -5.45 -13.01
N GLY A 48 14.81 -6.29 -13.86
CA GLY A 48 13.99 -5.86 -14.99
C GLY A 48 12.75 -5.07 -14.56
N LEU A 49 12.04 -5.53 -13.52
CA LEU A 49 10.90 -4.80 -12.94
C LEU A 49 11.33 -3.46 -12.35
N ALA A 50 12.43 -3.44 -11.58
CA ALA A 50 12.95 -2.21 -11.00
C ALA A 50 13.35 -1.20 -12.09
N GLN A 51 13.96 -1.66 -13.18
CA GLN A 51 14.31 -0.80 -14.31
C GLN A 51 13.06 -0.27 -15.03
N ALA A 52 12.06 -1.12 -15.28
CA ALA A 52 10.80 -0.71 -15.91
C ALA A 52 10.01 0.31 -15.09
N LEU A 53 10.15 0.32 -13.76
CA LEU A 53 9.58 1.33 -12.89
C LEU A 53 10.37 2.64 -12.89
N ARG A 54 11.69 2.60 -13.10
CA ARG A 54 12.55 3.80 -13.19
C ARG A 54 12.46 4.49 -14.56
N ASP A 55 12.31 3.71 -15.62
CA ASP A 55 12.14 4.19 -16.99
C ASP A 55 10.81 3.66 -17.59
N PRO A 56 9.67 4.18 -17.12
CA PRO A 56 8.38 3.63 -17.48
C PRO A 56 7.91 4.13 -18.86
N ARG A 57 7.45 3.20 -19.69
CA ARG A 57 6.84 3.52 -21.00
C ARG A 57 5.53 4.31 -20.88
N TYR A 58 4.81 4.15 -19.77
CA TYR A 58 3.54 4.82 -19.50
C TYR A 58 3.59 5.55 -18.15
N PRO A 59 2.87 6.67 -17.97
CA PRO A 59 2.80 7.34 -16.68
C PRO A 59 2.36 6.41 -15.55
N LEU A 60 3.11 6.39 -14.45
CA LEU A 60 2.83 5.55 -13.29
C LEU A 60 1.82 6.23 -12.35
N TYR A 61 0.88 5.44 -11.82
CA TYR A 61 -0.14 5.88 -10.90
C TYR A 61 -0.52 4.76 -9.91
N LEU A 62 -0.95 5.15 -8.72
CA LEU A 62 -1.32 4.24 -7.64
C LEU A 62 -2.83 3.97 -7.67
N GLY A 63 -3.22 2.91 -8.37
CA GLY A 63 -4.63 2.53 -8.55
C GLY A 63 -5.34 3.32 -9.64
N ARG A 64 -5.62 4.61 -9.42
CA ARG A 64 -6.31 5.48 -10.40
C ARG A 64 -5.37 6.54 -10.95
N ARG A 65 -5.54 6.95 -12.20
CA ARG A 65 -4.70 7.97 -12.89
C ARG A 65 -4.64 9.32 -12.16
N SER A 66 -5.63 9.65 -11.33
CA SER A 66 -5.65 10.85 -10.48
C SER A 66 -4.71 10.78 -9.28
N CYS A 67 -4.10 9.62 -9.01
CA CYS A 67 -3.17 9.38 -7.92
C CYS A 67 -1.77 9.09 -8.52
N PRO A 68 -1.02 10.12 -8.96
CA PRO A 68 0.29 9.93 -9.58
C PRO A 68 1.25 9.22 -8.62
N ALA A 69 2.08 8.32 -9.14
CA ALA A 69 3.11 7.67 -8.34
C ALA A 69 4.24 8.67 -8.00
N PRO A 70 4.85 8.56 -6.80
CA PRO A 70 5.94 9.43 -6.42
C PRO A 70 7.22 9.08 -7.21
N ALA A 71 8.10 10.06 -7.41
CA ALA A 71 9.34 9.87 -8.16
C ALA A 71 10.30 8.86 -7.52
N ASN A 72 10.23 8.68 -6.20
CA ASN A 72 11.02 7.73 -5.41
C ASN A 72 10.30 6.38 -5.20
N LEU A 73 9.52 5.93 -6.18
CA LEU A 73 8.73 4.69 -6.09
C LEU A 73 9.61 3.44 -5.82
N VAL A 74 10.80 3.38 -6.41
CA VAL A 74 11.73 2.26 -6.27
C VAL A 74 12.73 2.57 -5.16
N LEU A 75 12.59 1.89 -4.01
CA LEU A 75 13.51 2.04 -2.87
C LEU A 75 14.87 1.37 -3.13
N GLY A 76 14.89 0.21 -3.78
CA GLY A 76 16.11 -0.52 -4.06
C GLY A 76 15.85 -1.97 -4.47
N VAL A 77 16.93 -2.67 -4.80
CA VAL A 77 16.96 -4.13 -4.96
C VAL A 77 18.00 -4.67 -3.98
N VAL A 78 17.61 -5.66 -3.18
CA VAL A 78 18.45 -6.26 -2.14
C VAL A 78 18.46 -7.78 -2.28
N ASP A 79 19.52 -8.41 -1.80
CA ASP A 79 19.68 -9.87 -1.82
C ASP A 79 19.19 -10.46 -0.50
N LEU A 80 17.88 -10.37 -0.27
CA LEU A 80 17.19 -10.86 0.93
C LEU A 80 15.78 -11.35 0.56
N PRO A 81 15.23 -12.34 1.27
CA PRO A 81 13.82 -12.72 1.14
C PRO A 81 12.89 -11.52 1.38
N ALA A 82 11.74 -11.44 0.70
CA ALA A 82 10.87 -10.25 0.73
C ALA A 82 10.49 -9.83 2.15
N VAL A 83 10.10 -10.77 3.00
CA VAL A 83 9.73 -10.50 4.40
C VAL A 83 10.91 -9.97 5.20
N GLU A 84 12.11 -10.52 5.01
CA GLU A 84 13.31 -10.05 5.70
C GLU A 84 13.72 -8.65 5.23
N ALA A 85 13.61 -8.38 3.93
CA ALA A 85 13.85 -7.06 3.36
C ALA A 85 12.91 -6.02 3.98
N LEU A 86 11.60 -6.33 4.08
CA LEU A 86 10.61 -5.46 4.72
C LEU A 86 10.92 -5.22 6.21
N ARG A 87 11.40 -6.25 6.92
CA ARG A 87 11.76 -6.14 8.34
C ARG A 87 13.00 -5.27 8.59
N LYS A 88 13.92 -5.19 7.61
CA LYS A 88 15.13 -4.37 7.70
C LYS A 88 14.96 -2.96 7.16
N GLU A 89 13.93 -2.72 6.36
CA GLU A 89 13.64 -1.39 5.81
C GLU A 89 13.21 -0.43 6.92
N LYS A 90 13.62 0.84 6.81
CA LYS A 90 13.21 1.86 7.78
C LYS A 90 11.70 2.12 7.70
N TRP A 91 11.14 2.66 8.78
CA TRP A 91 9.75 3.10 8.77
C TRP A 91 9.58 4.40 7.97
N HIS A 92 8.77 4.39 6.90
CA HIS A 92 8.57 5.53 5.99
C HIS A 92 7.39 6.45 6.35
N ALA A 93 6.77 6.29 7.53
CA ALA A 93 5.68 7.18 7.93
C ALA A 93 6.13 8.64 8.10
N SER A 94 5.19 9.56 7.88
CA SER A 94 5.43 11.00 8.07
C SER A 94 5.82 11.32 9.52
N ALA A 95 6.60 12.37 9.73
CA ALA A 95 6.99 12.80 11.08
C ALA A 95 5.78 13.12 11.96
N PHE A 96 4.72 13.70 11.38
CA PHE A 96 3.46 13.96 12.09
C PHE A 96 2.81 12.67 12.57
N HIS A 97 2.71 11.65 11.69
CA HIS A 97 2.18 10.35 12.07
C HIS A 97 3.03 9.68 13.16
N ARG A 98 4.36 9.69 13.01
CA ARG A 98 5.29 9.11 14.00
C ARG A 98 5.14 9.76 15.38
N LYS A 99 4.95 11.08 15.45
CA LYS A 99 4.69 11.79 16.73
C LYS A 99 3.39 11.36 17.43
N ALA A 100 2.37 10.98 16.67
CA ALA A 100 1.08 10.53 17.20
C ALA A 100 1.08 9.05 17.62
N ARG A 101 2.21 8.34 17.51
CA ARG A 101 2.32 6.90 17.83
C ARG A 101 3.20 6.69 19.06
N SER A 102 3.08 5.49 19.64
CA SER A 102 3.91 5.02 20.75
C SER A 102 5.40 4.97 20.40
N LYS A 103 6.25 4.93 21.42
CA LYS A 103 7.71 4.77 21.27
C LYS A 103 8.14 3.45 20.61
N THR A 104 7.30 2.43 20.68
CA THR A 104 7.50 1.16 19.96
C THR A 104 6.23 0.87 19.18
N VAL A 105 6.37 0.52 17.90
CA VAL A 105 5.23 0.24 17.01
C VAL A 105 5.45 -1.10 16.31
N ASP A 106 4.44 -1.97 16.36
CA ASP A 106 4.39 -3.19 15.56
C ASP A 106 3.55 -2.91 14.30
N LEU A 107 4.17 -3.08 13.12
CA LEU A 107 3.54 -2.90 11.81
C LEU A 107 3.25 -4.26 11.17
N PRO A 108 2.05 -4.45 10.57
CA PRO A 108 1.70 -5.70 9.93
C PRO A 108 2.45 -5.86 8.60
N ILE A 109 2.85 -7.09 8.30
CA ILE A 109 3.29 -7.51 6.97
C ILE A 109 2.22 -8.44 6.41
N TYR A 110 1.70 -8.13 5.23
CA TYR A 110 0.82 -9.01 4.47
C TYR A 110 1.60 -9.61 3.32
N ARG A 111 1.46 -10.92 3.11
CA ARG A 111 2.12 -11.63 2.01
C ARG A 111 1.21 -12.69 1.42
N ASP A 112 1.60 -13.17 0.24
CA ASP A 112 0.99 -14.35 -0.36
C ASP A 112 1.13 -15.56 0.57
N ALA A 113 0.06 -16.35 0.67
CA ALA A 113 0.05 -17.60 1.42
C ALA A 113 0.93 -18.65 0.71
N TYR A 114 1.74 -19.36 1.47
CA TYR A 114 2.42 -20.56 1.00
C TYR A 114 1.46 -21.75 0.95
N PRO A 115 1.77 -22.79 0.16
CA PRO A 115 0.99 -24.03 0.15
C PRO A 115 0.78 -24.58 1.56
N GLY A 116 -0.49 -24.77 1.95
CA GLY A 116 -0.87 -25.30 3.26
C GLY A 116 -1.13 -24.23 4.34
N GLU A 117 -0.88 -22.96 4.07
CA GLU A 117 -1.27 -21.88 4.98
C GLU A 117 -2.73 -21.48 4.79
N ASN A 118 -3.42 -21.18 5.89
CA ASN A 118 -4.79 -20.68 5.86
C ASN A 118 -4.77 -19.14 5.76
N GLY A 119 -4.95 -18.62 4.56
CA GLY A 119 -5.06 -17.17 4.30
C GLY A 119 -6.49 -16.68 4.13
N VAL A 120 -6.61 -15.37 3.94
CA VAL A 120 -7.86 -14.73 3.54
C VAL A 120 -7.89 -14.63 2.03
N ALA A 121 -8.92 -15.21 1.41
CA ALA A 121 -9.10 -15.18 -0.03
C ALA A 121 -9.29 -13.74 -0.56
N ARG A 122 -8.59 -13.45 -1.67
CA ARG A 122 -8.64 -12.19 -2.41
C ARG A 122 -8.71 -12.46 -3.91
N GLN A 123 -9.67 -11.84 -4.57
CA GLN A 123 -9.86 -11.94 -6.03
C GLN A 123 -9.17 -10.78 -6.74
N ASP A 124 -7.84 -10.77 -6.71
CA ASP A 124 -7.01 -9.67 -7.21
C ASP A 124 -5.82 -10.11 -8.08
N VAL A 125 -5.70 -11.41 -8.40
CA VAL A 125 -4.70 -11.91 -9.36
C VAL A 125 -5.20 -11.64 -10.78
N PRO A 126 -4.54 -10.78 -11.57
CA PRO A 126 -5.04 -10.41 -12.89
C PRO A 126 -4.85 -11.56 -13.88
N VAL A 127 -5.94 -11.96 -14.55
CA VAL A 127 -5.93 -12.90 -15.68
C VAL A 127 -6.05 -12.15 -17.01
N SER A 128 -6.85 -11.08 -17.04
CA SER A 128 -7.02 -10.22 -18.22
C SER A 128 -7.20 -8.77 -17.82
N PHE A 129 -6.43 -7.89 -18.46
CA PHE A 129 -6.61 -6.44 -18.41
C PHE A 129 -7.46 -5.88 -19.56
N SER A 130 -8.08 -6.72 -20.39
CA SER A 130 -8.96 -6.28 -21.48
C SER A 130 -10.09 -5.40 -20.95
N GLN A 131 -10.38 -4.31 -21.66
CA GLN A 131 -11.48 -3.41 -21.31
C GLN A 131 -12.85 -4.07 -21.53
N GLU A 132 -12.95 -5.00 -22.46
CA GLU A 132 -14.19 -5.72 -22.79
C GLU A 132 -14.45 -6.89 -21.82
N ARG A 133 -13.37 -7.56 -21.39
CA ARG A 133 -13.43 -8.72 -20.48
C ARG A 133 -12.27 -8.69 -19.50
N ARG A 134 -12.41 -7.85 -18.47
CA ARG A 134 -11.48 -7.78 -17.35
C ARG A 134 -11.72 -8.95 -16.41
N GLU A 135 -10.67 -9.71 -16.08
CA GLU A 135 -10.81 -10.96 -15.33
C GLU A 135 -9.74 -11.08 -14.25
N TYR A 136 -10.16 -11.58 -13.09
CA TYR A 136 -9.34 -11.78 -11.91
C TYR A 136 -9.61 -13.15 -11.29
N THR A 137 -8.55 -13.82 -10.87
CA THR A 137 -8.60 -15.06 -10.11
C THR A 137 -8.20 -14.83 -8.65
N TRP A 138 -8.28 -15.89 -7.85
CA TRP A 138 -8.08 -15.88 -6.42
C TRP A 138 -6.63 -16.13 -6.04
N ARG A 139 -6.19 -15.47 -4.96
CA ARG A 139 -5.05 -15.85 -4.13
C ARG A 139 -5.45 -15.77 -2.67
N ASP A 140 -4.69 -16.43 -1.82
CA ASP A 140 -4.81 -16.30 -0.37
C ASP A 140 -3.71 -15.38 0.16
N VAL A 141 -4.09 -14.48 1.06
CA VAL A 141 -3.19 -13.53 1.72
C VAL A 141 -3.16 -13.81 3.21
N VAL A 142 -1.97 -13.94 3.79
CA VAL A 142 -1.78 -14.16 5.23
C VAL A 142 -1.19 -12.91 5.90
N LEU A 143 -1.49 -12.75 7.18
CA LEU A 143 -0.77 -11.84 8.06
C LEU A 143 0.47 -12.57 8.59
N GLU A 144 1.64 -12.09 8.21
CA GLU A 144 2.92 -12.64 8.66
C GLU A 144 3.10 -12.43 10.17
N GLN A 145 3.55 -13.47 10.87
CA GLN A 145 3.81 -13.42 12.31
C GLN A 145 5.23 -13.93 12.64
N PRO A 146 6.03 -13.14 13.38
CA PRO A 146 5.75 -11.77 13.83
C PRO A 146 5.75 -10.77 12.66
N GLY A 147 5.09 -9.62 12.85
CA GLY A 147 5.17 -8.48 11.93
C GLY A 147 6.55 -7.80 11.95
N CYS A 148 6.57 -6.47 11.80
CA CYS A 148 7.79 -5.68 11.92
C CYS A 148 7.71 -4.70 13.09
N ARG A 149 8.65 -4.81 14.03
CA ARG A 149 8.76 -3.91 15.18
C ARG A 149 9.70 -2.76 14.88
N PHE A 150 9.27 -1.55 15.18
CA PHE A 150 10.04 -0.32 15.02
C PHE A 150 10.15 0.45 16.33
N GLU A 151 11.36 0.95 16.60
CA GLU A 151 11.58 2.03 17.56
C GLU A 151 11.19 3.37 16.92
N ASN A 152 10.49 4.19 17.70
CA ASN A 152 9.96 5.47 17.28
C ASN A 152 10.54 6.57 18.18
N ASP A 153 11.64 7.15 17.72
CA ASP A 153 12.34 8.28 18.34
C ASP A 153 11.45 9.53 18.53
N LEU A 154 10.45 9.71 17.66
CA LEU A 154 9.46 10.79 17.75
C LEU A 154 8.23 10.40 18.57
N GLY A 155 8.15 9.15 19.03
CA GLY A 155 6.98 8.61 19.69
C GLY A 155 6.74 9.21 21.06
N THR A 156 5.48 9.33 21.43
CA THR A 156 5.07 9.77 22.76
C THR A 156 4.90 8.57 23.68
N SER A 157 5.33 8.70 24.94
CA SER A 157 4.99 7.75 26.01
C SER A 157 3.59 8.01 26.59
N VAL A 158 3.00 9.13 26.24
CA VAL A 158 1.71 9.63 26.73
C VAL A 158 0.74 9.60 25.57
N ASP A 159 -0.30 8.79 25.64
CA ASP A 159 -1.36 8.79 24.63
C ASP A 159 -2.20 10.07 24.80
N PRO A 160 -2.10 11.06 23.89
CA PRO A 160 -2.83 12.33 24.03
C PRO A 160 -4.35 12.12 23.92
N PHE A 161 -4.78 11.06 23.22
CA PHE A 161 -6.18 10.71 23.10
C PHE A 161 -6.72 10.12 24.39
N PHE A 162 -5.90 9.34 25.12
CA PHE A 162 -6.27 8.78 26.41
C PHE A 162 -6.36 9.85 27.50
N GLU A 163 -5.45 10.82 27.56
CA GLU A 163 -5.54 11.95 28.50
C GLU A 163 -6.74 12.85 28.22
N THR A 164 -7.04 13.12 26.95
CA THR A 164 -8.21 13.93 26.57
C THR A 164 -9.51 13.28 27.02
N VAL A 165 -9.63 11.95 26.92
CA VAL A 165 -10.81 11.19 27.38
C VAL A 165 -10.90 11.12 28.91
N ILE A 166 -9.77 11.12 29.63
CA ILE A 166 -9.77 11.13 31.10
C ILE A 166 -10.04 12.53 31.67
N SER A 167 -9.68 13.58 30.94
CA SER A 167 -9.84 14.98 31.37
C SER A 167 -11.21 15.62 31.06
N ALA A 168 -12.09 14.92 30.33
CA ALA A 168 -13.43 15.37 29.95
C ALA A 168 -14.51 14.67 30.80
#